data_AF-A0A1U7WI84-F1
#
_entry.id   AF-A0A1U7WI84-F1
#
_cell.length_a   1.000
_cell.length_b   1.000
_cell.length_c   1.000
_cell.angle_alpha   90.00
_cell.angle_beta   90.00
_cell.angle_gamma   90.00
#
_symmetry.space_group_name_H-M   'P 1'
#
loop_
_entity.id
_entity.type
_entity.pdbx_description
1 polymer ?
#
loop_
_entity_poly.entity_id
_entity_poly.type
_entity_poly.pdbx_seq_one_letter_code
_entity_poly.pdbx_strand_id
1 'polypeptide(L)'
;MQYEDPELVELRERVPQQKNPLLELKRDGILRYRGHLCVPDVVGLRDRIMSEAHYSWYSIHPWSTKIYQDIKDMYWWNNMKKNIIEFAAQCPSCQQVKVEH
;
A
#
# COMPACT_ATOMS: atom_id res chain seq x y z
N MET A 1 -6.03 -13.99 -0.55
CA MET A 1 -5.44 -13.73 -1.89
C MET A 1 -6.28 -12.68 -2.62
N GLN A 2 -5.78 -12.03 -3.70
CA GLN A 2 -6.52 -10.92 -4.37
C GLN A 2 -7.96 -11.28 -4.78
N TYR A 3 -8.20 -12.54 -5.10
CA TYR A 3 -9.48 -13.07 -5.55
C TYR A 3 -10.48 -13.33 -4.43
N GLU A 4 -10.08 -13.20 -3.17
CA GLU A 4 -10.96 -13.34 -1.99
C GLU A 4 -11.34 -11.99 -1.39
N ASP A 5 -10.71 -10.91 -1.82
CA ASP A 5 -11.02 -9.55 -1.36
C ASP A 5 -12.25 -9.02 -2.10
N PRO A 6 -13.37 -8.76 -1.41
CA PRO A 6 -14.61 -8.26 -2.02
C PRO A 6 -14.41 -6.96 -2.80
N GLU A 7 -13.53 -6.07 -2.33
CA GLU A 7 -13.25 -4.77 -2.93
C GLU A 7 -12.45 -4.92 -4.23
N LEU A 8 -11.46 -5.82 -4.26
CA LEU A 8 -10.70 -6.12 -5.48
C LEU A 8 -11.52 -6.93 -6.50
N VAL A 9 -12.42 -7.79 -6.03
CA VAL A 9 -13.36 -8.52 -6.88
C VAL A 9 -14.30 -7.54 -7.58
N GLU A 10 -14.88 -6.57 -6.86
CA GLU A 10 -15.72 -5.52 -7.47
C GLU A 10 -14.92 -4.67 -8.47
N LEU A 11 -13.69 -4.27 -8.11
CA LEU A 11 -12.81 -3.52 -9.02
C LEU A 11 -12.51 -4.30 -10.30
N ARG A 12 -12.32 -5.63 -10.21
CA ARG A 12 -12.06 -6.51 -11.36
C ARG A 12 -13.26 -6.60 -12.29
N GLU A 13 -14.49 -6.71 -11.77
CA GLU A 13 -15.70 -6.74 -12.60
C GLU A 13 -15.93 -5.43 -13.37
N ARG A 14 -15.38 -4.32 -12.86
CA ARG A 14 -15.46 -2.99 -13.48
C ARG A 14 -14.41 -2.75 -14.57
N VAL A 15 -13.34 -3.56 -14.64
CA VAL A 15 -12.30 -3.51 -15.69
C VAL A 15 -12.87 -3.79 -17.10
N PRO A 16 -13.58 -4.91 -17.36
CA PRO A 16 -14.15 -5.17 -18.69
C PRO A 16 -15.28 -4.19 -19.08
N GLN A 17 -15.85 -3.47 -18.11
CA GLN A 17 -16.91 -2.48 -18.35
C GLN A 17 -16.38 -1.10 -18.76
N GLN A 18 -15.06 -0.93 -18.93
CA GLN A 18 -14.40 0.35 -19.30
C GLN A 18 -14.68 1.53 -18.35
N LYS A 19 -15.29 1.30 -17.19
CA LYS A 19 -15.68 2.37 -16.24
C LYS A 19 -14.50 2.96 -15.46
N ASN A 20 -13.29 2.40 -15.58
CA ASN A 20 -12.10 2.96 -14.94
C ASN A 20 -10.84 2.65 -15.76
N PRO A 21 -10.39 3.57 -16.64
CA PRO A 21 -9.21 3.36 -17.51
C PRO A 21 -7.89 3.24 -16.74
N LEU A 22 -7.92 3.40 -15.41
CA LEU A 22 -6.75 3.32 -14.54
C LEU A 22 -6.56 1.92 -13.95
N LEU A 23 -7.56 1.02 -14.05
CA LEU A 23 -7.49 -0.35 -13.55
C LEU A 23 -7.18 -1.31 -14.70
N GLU A 24 -6.14 -2.10 -14.52
CA GLU A 24 -5.68 -3.08 -15.49
C GLU A 24 -5.61 -4.45 -14.84
N LEU A 25 -6.31 -5.43 -15.41
CA LEU A 25 -6.11 -6.83 -15.08
C LEU A 25 -5.12 -7.42 -16.09
N LYS A 26 -3.93 -7.81 -15.62
CA LYS A 26 -2.91 -8.42 -16.48
C LYS A 26 -3.15 -9.93 -16.68
N ARG A 27 -2.46 -10.51 -17.66
CA ARG A 27 -2.52 -11.95 -18.00
C ARG A 27 -2.08 -12.88 -16.86
N ASP A 28 -1.30 -12.36 -15.92
CA ASP A 28 -0.90 -13.04 -14.68
C ASP A 28 -2.03 -13.11 -13.64
N GLY A 29 -3.21 -12.55 -13.95
CA GLY A 29 -4.36 -12.51 -13.04
C GLY A 29 -4.25 -11.44 -11.95
N ILE A 30 -3.21 -10.60 -12.03
CA ILE A 30 -2.92 -9.58 -11.03
C ILE A 30 -3.60 -8.27 -11.42
N LEU A 31 -4.34 -7.68 -10.48
CA LEU A 31 -4.93 -6.36 -10.66
C LEU A 31 -3.88 -5.27 -10.37
N ARG A 32 -3.82 -4.27 -11.25
CA ARG A 32 -2.98 -3.09 -11.11
C ARG A 32 -3.79 -1.80 -11.27
N TYR A 33 -3.46 -0.79 -10.47
CA TYR A 33 -4.01 0.55 -10.59
C TYR A 33 -2.91 1.53 -11.00
N ARG A 34 -3.02 2.13 -12.19
CA ARG A 34 -2.00 3.01 -12.78
C ARG A 34 -0.60 2.37 -12.81
N GLY A 35 -0.53 1.06 -13.08
CA GLY A 35 0.73 0.31 -13.07
C GLY A 35 1.19 -0.21 -11.69
N HIS A 36 0.59 0.26 -10.59
CA HIS A 36 0.89 -0.19 -9.22
C HIS A 36 0.11 -1.45 -8.84
N LEU A 37 0.71 -2.33 -8.04
CA LEU A 37 0.10 -3.59 -7.62
C LEU A 37 -1.04 -3.34 -6.61
N CYS A 38 -2.24 -3.83 -6.89
CA CYS A 38 -3.34 -3.76 -5.94
C CYS A 38 -3.11 -4.72 -4.77
N VAL A 39 -3.09 -4.23 -3.53
CA VAL A 39 -2.88 -5.07 -2.34
C VAL A 39 -4.24 -5.41 -1.72
N PRO A 40 -4.59 -6.71 -1.62
CA PRO A 40 -5.85 -7.09 -1.01
C PRO A 40 -5.87 -6.80 0.49
N ASP A 41 -7.07 -6.61 1.03
CA ASP A 41 -7.38 -6.50 2.43
C ASP A 41 -7.33 -7.88 3.12
N VAL A 42 -6.16 -8.49 3.03
CA VAL A 42 -5.82 -9.69 3.81
C VAL A 42 -5.23 -9.21 5.12
N VAL A 43 -5.77 -9.71 6.24
CA VAL A 43 -5.31 -9.39 7.60
C VAL A 43 -3.79 -9.51 7.68
N GLY A 44 -3.13 -8.43 8.10
CA GLY A 44 -1.68 -8.36 8.30
C GLY A 44 -0.83 -8.22 7.02
N LEU A 45 -1.39 -8.33 5.81
CA LEU A 45 -0.61 -8.18 4.57
C LEU A 45 -0.14 -6.74 4.37
N ARG A 46 -1.06 -5.78 4.51
CA ARG A 46 -0.77 -4.35 4.41
C ARG A 46 0.22 -3.91 5.49
N ASP A 47 0.03 -4.39 6.73
CA ASP A 47 0.94 -4.11 7.85
C ASP A 47 2.35 -4.66 7.62
N ARG A 48 2.46 -5.84 7.03
CA ARG A 48 3.74 -6.44 6.70
C ARG A 48 4.48 -5.66 5.62
N ILE A 49 3.79 -5.22 4.57
CA ILE A 49 4.35 -4.34 3.52
C ILE A 49 4.83 -3.02 4.13
N MET A 50 4.02 -2.39 4.98
CA MET A 50 4.40 -1.15 5.68
C MET A 50 5.60 -1.36 6.60
N SER A 51 5.64 -2.48 7.34
CA SER A 51 6.76 -2.83 8.22
C SER A 51 8.05 -3.09 7.46
N GLU A 52 8.02 -3.89 6.40
CA GLU A 52 9.21 -4.18 5.59
C GLU A 52 9.78 -2.91 4.94
N ALA A 53 8.92 -2.05 4.39
CA ALA A 53 9.33 -0.75 3.85
C ALA A 53 9.93 0.16 4.95
N HIS A 54 9.31 0.17 6.13
CA HIS A 54 9.78 0.92 7.28
C HIS A 54 11.16 0.41 7.78
N TYR A 55 11.36 -0.89 7.98
CA TYR A 55 12.62 -1.46 8.50
C TYR A 55 13.77 -1.40 7.49
N SER A 56 13.50 -1.61 6.20
CA SER A 56 14.49 -1.43 5.13
C SER A 56 15.09 -0.02 5.17
N TRP A 57 14.24 0.97 5.46
CA TRP A 57 14.63 2.37 5.55
C TRP A 57 15.50 2.68 6.78
N TYR A 58 15.09 2.24 7.99
CA TYR A 58 15.89 2.42 9.20
C TYR A 58 17.28 1.77 9.13
N SER A 59 17.44 0.75 8.28
CA SER A 59 18.73 0.10 8.05
C SER A 59 19.69 0.92 7.18
N ILE A 60 19.19 1.93 6.44
CA ILE A 60 19.96 2.67 5.43
C ILE A 60 20.02 4.18 5.75
N HIS A 61 18.92 4.85 6.13
CA HIS A 61 18.90 6.27 6.54
C HIS A 61 17.70 6.62 7.45
N PRO A 62 17.81 7.52 8.44
CA PRO A 62 16.73 7.79 9.41
C PRO A 62 15.68 8.83 8.99
N TRP A 63 15.38 9.04 7.69
CA TRP A 63 14.40 10.07 7.27
C TRP A 63 12.96 9.55 7.09
N SER A 64 12.13 9.66 8.13
CA SER A 64 10.76 9.12 8.26
C SER A 64 9.75 9.49 7.16
N THR A 65 10.03 10.43 6.27
CA THR A 65 9.05 10.95 5.29
C THR A 65 8.97 10.14 3.98
N LYS A 66 9.83 9.13 3.77
CA LYS A 66 9.92 8.43 2.47
C LYS A 66 9.11 7.14 2.33
N ILE A 67 8.61 6.57 3.42
CA ILE A 67 7.81 5.32 3.40
C ILE A 67 6.59 5.45 2.47
N TYR A 68 5.87 6.57 2.52
CA TYR A 68 4.73 6.79 1.62
C TYR A 68 5.16 6.80 0.15
N GLN A 69 6.32 7.37 -0.17
CA GLN A 69 6.84 7.44 -1.53
C GLN A 69 7.21 6.05 -2.04
N ASP A 70 7.90 5.25 -1.24
CA ASP A 70 8.37 3.94 -1.69
C ASP A 70 7.21 2.95 -1.83
N ILE A 71 6.25 2.98 -0.91
CA ILE A 71 5.09 2.09 -0.99
C ILE A 71 4.16 2.52 -2.13
N LYS A 72 3.89 3.82 -2.33
CA LYS A 72 2.97 4.28 -3.40
C LYS A 72 3.50 4.04 -4.81
N ASP A 73 4.83 3.96 -4.97
CA ASP A 73 5.48 3.77 -6.27
C ASP A 73 5.39 2.30 -6.74
N MET A 74 5.05 1.36 -5.86
CA MET A 74 4.91 -0.06 -6.19
C MET A 74 3.51 -0.63 -5.91
N TYR A 75 2.82 -0.13 -4.89
CA TYR A 75 1.59 -0.71 -4.38
C TYR A 75 0.45 0.31 -4.35
N TRP A 76 -0.77 -0.22 -4.37
CA TRP A 76 -1.99 0.57 -4.23
C TRP A 76 -3.06 -0.22 -3.47
N TRP A 77 -3.79 0.45 -2.59
CA TRP A 77 -5.03 -0.06 -1.98
C TRP A 77 -5.90 1.11 -1.51
N ASN A 78 -7.19 0.85 -1.25
CA ASN A 78 -8.08 1.89 -0.74
C ASN A 78 -7.66 2.35 0.65
N ASN A 79 -7.76 3.66 0.91
CA ASN A 79 -7.34 4.29 2.17
C ASN A 79 -5.85 4.16 2.52
N MET A 80 -4.98 3.84 1.55
CA MET A 80 -3.52 3.71 1.74
C MET A 80 -2.87 4.85 2.53
N LYS A 81 -3.18 6.11 2.19
CA LYS A 81 -2.64 7.28 2.92
C LYS A 81 -3.05 7.28 4.39
N LYS A 82 -4.30 6.90 4.71
CA LYS A 82 -4.82 6.83 6.07
C LYS A 82 -4.12 5.71 6.86
N ASN A 83 -4.00 4.52 6.27
CA ASN A 83 -3.32 3.40 6.95
C ASN A 83 -1.85 3.71 7.23
N ILE A 84 -1.16 4.39 6.32
CA ILE A 84 0.23 4.80 6.52
C ILE A 84 0.36 5.82 7.67
N ILE A 85 -0.59 6.75 7.80
CA ILE A 85 -0.63 7.70 8.92
C ILE A 85 -0.86 6.95 10.24
N GLU A 86 -1.79 6.02 10.27
CA GLU A 86 -2.08 5.19 11.46
C GLU A 86 -0.88 4.32 11.85
N PHE A 87 -0.23 3.69 10.88
CA PHE A 87 0.98 2.90 11.08
C PHE A 87 2.14 3.75 11.63
N ALA A 88 2.41 4.90 11.03
CA ALA A 88 3.46 5.81 11.49
C ALA A 88 3.17 6.37 12.89
N ALA A 89 1.89 6.58 13.23
CA ALA A 89 1.47 7.00 14.57
C ALA A 89 1.68 5.92 15.63
N GLN A 90 1.66 4.64 15.27
CA GLN A 90 1.93 3.53 16.18
C GLN A 90 3.42 3.17 16.30
N CYS A 91 4.29 3.73 15.46
CA CYS A 91 5.71 3.44 15.50
C CYS A 91 6.44 4.30 16.56
N PRO A 92 7.02 3.69 17.63
CA PRO A 92 7.73 4.44 18.66
C PRO A 92 8.93 5.23 18.12
N SER A 93 9.65 4.65 17.15
CA SER A 93 10.82 5.29 16.52
C SER A 93 10.43 6.48 15.65
N CYS A 94 9.26 6.48 15.02
CA CYS A 94 8.73 7.63 14.28
C CYS A 94 8.19 8.71 15.22
N GLN A 95 7.65 8.33 16.39
CA GLN A 95 7.18 9.26 17.40
C GLN A 95 8.33 10.02 18.06
N GLN A 96 9.45 9.36 18.35
CA GLN A 96 10.63 10.00 18.97
C GLN A 96 11.21 11.13 18.11
N VAL A 97 11.34 10.92 16.80
CA VAL A 97 11.88 11.93 15.86
C VAL A 97 11.00 13.19 15.78
N LYS A 98 9.69 13.08 16.07
CA LYS A 98 8.78 14.24 16.12
C LYS A 98 8.92 15.10 17.37
N VAL A 99 9.52 14.59 18.45
CA VAL A 99 9.67 15.31 19.74
C VAL A 99 10.94 16.16 19.76
N GLU A 100 11.91 15.88 18.88
CA GLU A 100 13.21 16.57 18.84
C GLU A 100 13.25 17.80 17.88
N HIS A 101 12.10 18.38 17.52
CA HIS A 101 11.97 19.67 16.81
C HIS A 101 10.87 20.52 17.45
#